data_AF-A0A2V7WWN4-F1
#
_entry.id   AF-A0A2V7WWN4-F1
#
_cell.length_a   1.000
_cell.length_b   1.000
_cell.length_c   1.000
_cell.angle_alpha   90.00
_cell.angle_beta   90.00
_cell.angle_gamma   90.00
#
_symmetry.space_group_name_H-M   'P 1'
#
loop_
_entity.id
_entity.type
_entity.pdbx_description
1 polymer ?
#
loop_
_entity_poly.entity_id
_entity_poly.type
_entity_poly.pdbx_seq_one_letter_code
_entity_poly.pdbx_strand_id
1 'polypeptide(L)'
;MEDGTLYVGGTRDVMVGKLEPPELRDLERRIADVRKLPLTGVMTVGPGNERRHLFLKKGRPLDMILSGDPADPPASVRALAALVTDLARFQHPSLRPYEPASFAMSAKEGALPGGCRPWTLPERLAESVFAPRIVPARGHGDWPTGSVPASVCLDDKRYVVTFRPLLPGERP
;
A
#
# COMPACT_ATOMS: atom_id res chain seq x y z
N MET A 1 -0.99 12.52 0.90
CA MET A 1 -0.17 13.65 1.37
C MET A 1 -1.11 14.69 1.90
N GLU A 2 -0.95 15.06 3.17
CA GLU A 2 -1.64 16.17 3.82
C GLU A 2 -0.55 17.00 4.51
N ASP A 3 -0.56 18.31 4.30
CA ASP A 3 0.34 19.28 4.96
C ASP A 3 1.85 18.96 4.88
N GLY A 4 2.32 18.50 3.72
CA GLY A 4 3.71 18.12 3.50
C GLY A 4 4.10 16.74 4.05
N THR A 5 3.17 16.03 4.70
CA THR A 5 3.39 14.64 5.14
C THR A 5 3.30 13.70 3.95
N LEU A 6 4.37 12.95 3.73
CA LEU A 6 4.51 11.94 2.68
C LEU A 6 4.55 10.56 3.32
N TYR A 7 3.77 9.63 2.77
CA TYR A 7 3.81 8.21 3.10
C TYR A 7 4.36 7.47 1.88
N VAL A 8 5.50 6.80 2.03
CA VAL A 8 6.15 6.05 0.94
C VAL A 8 6.50 4.66 1.46
N GLY A 9 6.18 3.64 0.70
CA GLY A 9 6.54 2.27 1.08
C GLY A 9 5.73 1.22 0.34
N GLY A 10 6.02 -0.03 0.67
CA GLY A 10 5.30 -1.19 0.16
C GLY A 10 4.14 -1.56 1.08
N THR A 11 3.58 -2.74 0.84
CA THR A 11 2.55 -3.32 1.70
C THR A 11 3.08 -3.61 3.11
N ARG A 12 4.35 -4.06 3.24
CA ARG A 12 4.98 -4.43 4.52
C ARG A 12 5.44 -3.21 5.32
N ASP A 13 6.31 -2.41 4.72
CA ASP A 13 6.98 -1.30 5.40
C ASP A 13 6.54 0.00 4.75
N VAL A 14 5.76 0.77 5.50
CA VAL A 14 5.39 2.14 5.15
C VAL A 14 6.29 3.07 5.95
N MET A 15 6.89 4.04 5.28
CA MET A 15 7.66 5.11 5.90
C MET A 15 6.86 6.40 5.84
N VAL A 16 6.95 7.21 6.88
CA VAL A 16 6.37 8.55 6.94
C VAL A 16 7.49 9.58 6.99
N GLY A 17 7.36 10.64 6.21
CA GLY A 17 8.29 11.76 6.18
C GLY A 17 7.55 13.09 6.03
N LYS A 18 8.30 14.17 6.22
CA LYS A 18 7.83 15.53 6.01
C LYS A 18 8.72 16.15 4.94
N LEU A 19 8.08 16.59 3.86
CA LEU A 19 8.73 17.33 2.80
C LEU A 19 8.76 18.81 3.16
N GLU A 20 9.87 19.46 2.81
CA GLU A 20 9.98 20.91 2.88
C GLU A 20 9.12 21.57 1.77
N PRO A 21 8.66 22.83 1.95
CA PRO A 21 7.82 23.51 0.97
C PRO A 21 8.31 23.53 -0.50
N PRO A 22 9.62 23.64 -0.81
CA PRO A 22 10.08 23.54 -2.19
C PRO A 22 9.99 22.11 -2.74
N GLU A 23 10.29 21.10 -1.94
CA GLU A 23 10.23 19.68 -2.33
C GLU A 23 8.79 19.23 -2.58
N LEU A 24 7.88 19.68 -1.71
CA LEU A 24 6.45 19.47 -1.88
C LEU A 24 5.96 20.04 -3.22
N ARG A 25 6.37 21.27 -3.55
CA ARG A 25 5.99 21.93 -4.81
C ARG A 25 6.55 21.21 -6.04
N ASP A 26 7.79 20.71 -5.96
CA ASP A 26 8.37 19.91 -7.04
C ASP A 26 7.59 18.61 -7.27
N LEU A 27 7.32 17.87 -6.19
CA LEU A 27 6.55 16.63 -6.26
C LEU A 27 5.12 16.88 -6.80
N GLU A 28 4.47 17.95 -6.37
CA GLU A 28 3.14 18.34 -6.86
C GLU A 28 3.15 18.66 -8.36
N ARG A 29 4.16 19.37 -8.85
CA ARG A 29 4.32 19.66 -10.28
C ARG A 29 4.44 18.36 -11.09
N ARG A 30 5.27 17.43 -10.63
CA ARG A 30 5.48 16.14 -11.31
C ARG A 30 4.22 15.27 -11.32
N ILE A 31 3.46 15.26 -10.22
CA ILE A 31 2.15 14.59 -10.16
C ILE A 31 1.17 15.24 -11.13
N ALA A 32 1.18 16.57 -11.25
CA ALA A 32 0.33 17.28 -12.21
C ALA A 32 0.67 16.91 -13.65
N ASP A 33 1.94 16.72 -13.98
CA ASP A 33 2.37 16.27 -15.31
C ASP A 33 1.92 14.83 -15.61
N VAL A 34 2.01 13.92 -14.64
CA VAL A 34 1.47 12.55 -14.77
C VAL A 34 -0.04 12.58 -15.00
N ARG A 35 -0.77 13.47 -14.35
CA ARG A 35 -2.23 13.61 -14.52
C ARG A 35 -2.68 14.10 -15.89
N LYS A 36 -1.77 14.65 -16.70
CA LYS A 36 -2.07 15.03 -18.10
C LYS A 36 -2.08 13.83 -19.04
N LEU A 37 -1.55 12.68 -18.58
CA LEU A 37 -1.53 11.45 -19.37
C LEU A 37 -2.92 10.81 -19.44
N PRO A 38 -3.19 9.98 -20.47
CA PRO A 38 -4.42 9.20 -20.56
C PRO A 38 -4.37 8.02 -19.57
N LEU A 39 -4.51 8.32 -18.27
CA LEU A 39 -4.39 7.35 -17.19
C LEU A 39 -5.60 6.41 -17.14
N THR A 40 -5.34 5.13 -16.92
CA THR A 40 -6.35 4.10 -16.63
C THR A 40 -5.98 3.36 -15.34
N GLY A 41 -6.88 2.52 -14.82
CA GLY A 41 -6.62 1.73 -13.61
C GLY A 41 -5.49 0.70 -13.77
N VAL A 42 -5.09 0.37 -15.00
CA VAL A 42 -3.97 -0.54 -15.27
C VAL A 42 -3.10 0.05 -16.37
N MET A 43 -1.84 0.37 -16.05
CA MET A 43 -0.90 0.97 -16.99
C MET A 43 0.32 0.06 -17.19
N THR A 44 0.77 -0.07 -18.44
CA THR A 44 2.07 -0.71 -18.73
C THR A 44 3.14 0.37 -18.80
N VAL A 45 4.15 0.27 -17.93
CA VAL A 45 5.23 1.28 -17.81
C VAL A 45 6.54 0.84 -18.45
N GLY A 46 6.63 -0.40 -18.94
CA GLY A 46 7.79 -0.94 -19.64
C GLY A 46 7.68 -2.46 -19.86
N PRO A 47 8.75 -3.13 -20.31
CA PRO A 47 8.78 -4.57 -20.50
C PRO A 47 8.78 -5.34 -19.18
N GLY A 48 8.35 -6.61 -19.19
CA GLY A 48 8.41 -7.51 -18.04
C GLY A 48 7.09 -7.68 -17.28
N ASN A 49 7.12 -8.54 -16.25
CA ASN A 49 5.92 -9.04 -15.54
C ASN A 49 5.77 -8.50 -14.11
N GLU A 50 6.65 -7.59 -13.70
CA GLU A 50 6.57 -7.01 -12.37
C GLU A 50 5.31 -6.16 -12.22
N ARG A 51 4.65 -6.30 -11.07
CA ARG A 51 3.44 -5.55 -10.74
C ARG A 51 3.69 -4.66 -9.54
N ARG A 52 3.31 -3.39 -9.69
CA ARG A 52 3.40 -2.37 -8.64
C ARG A 52 2.05 -1.71 -8.47
N HIS A 53 1.71 -1.34 -7.25
CA HIS A 53 0.51 -0.57 -6.96
C HIS A 53 0.92 0.86 -6.69
N LEU A 54 0.43 1.80 -7.50
CA LEU A 54 0.61 3.23 -7.26
C LEU A 54 -0.68 3.80 -6.69
N PHE A 55 -0.57 4.38 -5.50
CA PHE A 55 -1.68 5.03 -4.82
C PHE A 55 -1.29 6.43 -4.36
N LEU A 56 -1.92 7.46 -4.95
CA LEU A 56 -1.70 8.87 -4.63
C LEU A 56 -3.01 9.52 -4.19
N LYS A 57 -3.09 9.90 -2.91
CA LYS A 57 -4.29 10.49 -2.31
C LYS A 57 -4.47 12.00 -2.52
N LYS A 58 -3.41 12.74 -2.83
CA LYS A 58 -3.47 14.22 -2.85
C LYS A 58 -4.28 14.72 -4.04
N GLY A 59 -5.42 15.38 -3.83
CA GLY A 59 -6.30 15.85 -4.92
C GLY A 59 -7.22 14.73 -5.43
N ARG A 60 -7.42 14.58 -6.74
CA ARG A 60 -8.16 13.43 -7.30
C ARG A 60 -7.36 12.14 -7.03
N PRO A 61 -7.89 11.18 -6.24
CA PRO A 61 -7.16 9.96 -5.94
C PRO A 61 -6.72 9.27 -7.23
N LEU A 62 -5.44 8.92 -7.29
CA LEU A 62 -4.88 8.09 -8.34
C LEU A 62 -4.62 6.72 -7.75
N ASP A 63 -5.32 5.72 -8.24
CA ASP A 63 -5.18 4.33 -7.83
C ASP A 63 -5.02 3.49 -9.09
N MET A 64 -3.86 2.87 -9.26
CA MET A 64 -3.55 2.10 -10.46
C MET A 64 -2.54 0.98 -10.23
N ILE A 65 -2.71 -0.09 -10.99
CA ILE A 65 -1.74 -1.16 -11.12
C ILE A 65 -0.81 -0.86 -12.28
N LEU A 66 0.49 -0.85 -12.01
CA LEU A 66 1.54 -0.68 -12.99
C LEU A 66 2.18 -2.02 -13.30
N SER A 67 2.30 -2.36 -14.59
CA SER A 67 2.98 -3.56 -15.06
C SER A 67 4.26 -3.22 -15.82
N GLY A 68 5.30 -4.03 -15.62
CA GLY A 68 6.59 -3.91 -16.29
C GLY A 68 7.60 -3.04 -15.54
N ASP A 69 8.80 -2.96 -16.10
CA ASP A 69 9.95 -2.25 -15.55
C ASP A 69 9.94 -0.76 -15.95
N PRO A 70 9.86 0.19 -14.99
CA PRO A 70 9.90 1.62 -15.29
C PRO A 70 11.28 2.12 -15.77
N ALA A 71 12.33 1.28 -15.80
CA ALA A 71 13.65 1.67 -16.30
C ALA A 71 13.69 1.88 -17.83
N ASP A 72 12.80 1.23 -18.58
CA ASP A 72 12.70 1.37 -20.05
C ASP A 72 11.25 1.68 -20.49
N PRO A 73 10.77 2.93 -20.27
CA PRO A 73 9.38 3.27 -20.52
C PRO A 73 9.12 3.75 -21.96
N PRO A 74 7.96 3.40 -22.56
CA PRO A 74 7.48 4.08 -23.75
C PRO A 74 7.38 5.60 -23.54
N ALA A 75 7.62 6.38 -24.59
CA ALA A 75 7.64 7.84 -24.51
C ALA A 75 6.34 8.43 -23.93
N SER A 76 5.19 7.80 -24.22
CA SER A 76 3.87 8.21 -23.74
C SER A 76 3.67 8.09 -22.23
N VAL A 77 4.47 7.27 -21.54
CA VAL A 77 4.35 7.02 -20.09
C VAL A 77 5.62 7.37 -19.31
N ARG A 78 6.59 8.04 -19.95
CA ARG A 78 7.88 8.38 -19.35
C ARG A 78 7.76 9.19 -18.05
N ALA A 79 6.84 10.16 -18.01
CA ALA A 79 6.63 10.97 -16.80
C ALA A 79 6.11 10.11 -15.62
N LEU A 80 5.23 9.14 -15.90
CA LEU A 80 4.72 8.19 -14.91
C LEU A 80 5.84 7.27 -14.42
N ALA A 81 6.63 6.70 -15.34
CA ALA A 81 7.75 5.83 -15.00
C ALA A 81 8.83 6.55 -14.17
N ALA A 82 9.15 7.80 -14.52
CA ALA A 82 10.08 8.62 -13.74
C ALA A 82 9.57 8.91 -12.32
N LEU A 83 8.28 9.24 -12.17
CA LEU A 83 7.67 9.42 -10.84
C LEU A 83 7.74 8.14 -10.01
N VAL A 84 7.44 6.99 -10.61
CA VAL A 84 7.43 5.69 -9.92
C VAL A 84 8.84 5.28 -9.49
N THR A 85 9.83 5.46 -10.36
CA THR A 85 11.24 5.18 -10.05
C THR A 85 11.73 6.04 -8.88
N ASP A 86 11.39 7.33 -8.88
CA ASP A 86 11.80 8.24 -7.81
C ASP A 86 11.09 7.94 -6.49
N LEU A 87 9.80 7.60 -6.52
CA LEU A 87 9.07 7.17 -5.32
C LEU A 87 9.63 5.85 -4.77
N ALA A 88 9.99 4.91 -5.63
CA ALA A 88 10.56 3.63 -5.23
C ALA A 88 11.96 3.76 -4.59
N ARG A 89 12.72 4.79 -5.01
CA ARG A 89 14.07 5.09 -4.49
C ARG A 89 14.06 6.25 -3.50
N PHE A 90 12.88 6.71 -3.07
CA PHE A 90 12.75 7.91 -2.26
C PHE A 90 13.47 7.72 -0.92
N GLN A 91 14.49 8.53 -0.69
CA GLN A 91 15.19 8.62 0.58
C GLN A 91 15.13 10.08 1.05
N HIS A 92 14.79 10.27 2.32
CA HIS A 92 14.74 11.59 2.92
C HIS A 92 15.12 11.51 4.40
N PRO A 93 15.92 12.44 4.95
CA PRO A 93 16.39 12.39 6.35
C PRO A 93 15.27 12.37 7.39
N SER A 94 14.09 12.90 7.04
CA SER A 94 12.91 12.89 7.92
C SER A 94 12.17 11.55 7.94
N LEU A 95 12.52 10.58 7.08
CA LEU A 95 11.76 9.32 6.99
C LEU A 95 11.89 8.55 8.30
N ARG A 96 10.76 8.13 8.83
CA ARG A 96 10.64 7.26 10.00
C ARG A 96 9.67 6.13 9.67
N PRO A 97 9.80 4.95 10.30
CA PRO A 97 8.78 3.91 10.20
C PRO A 97 7.39 4.48 10.53
N TYR A 98 6.40 4.20 9.69
CA TYR A 98 5.04 4.60 9.94
C TYR A 98 4.40 3.66 10.96
N GLU A 99 3.90 4.22 12.05
CA GLU A 99 3.08 3.50 13.02
C GLU A 99 1.60 3.73 12.67
N PRO A 100 0.90 2.74 12.09
CA PRO A 100 -0.51 2.89 11.74
C PRO A 100 -1.37 2.96 13.00
N ALA A 101 -2.43 3.78 12.95
CA ALA A 101 -3.46 3.78 13.98
C ALA A 101 -4.44 2.60 13.80
N SER A 102 -4.59 2.12 12.56
CA SER A 102 -5.51 1.04 12.19
C SER A 102 -5.02 0.24 10.99
N PHE A 103 -5.54 -0.98 10.86
CA PHE A 103 -5.30 -1.87 9.73
C PHE A 103 -6.61 -2.12 8.97
N ALA A 104 -6.51 -2.38 7.67
CA ALA A 104 -7.53 -3.09 6.90
C ALA A 104 -7.27 -4.59 7.06
N MET A 105 -8.13 -5.25 7.83
CA MET A 105 -8.14 -6.69 8.01
C MET A 105 -9.01 -7.35 6.94
N SER A 106 -8.41 -8.19 6.10
CA SER A 106 -9.13 -9.07 5.18
C SER A 106 -8.95 -10.51 5.61
N ALA A 107 -10.01 -11.30 5.55
CA ALA A 107 -9.97 -12.73 5.76
C ALA A 107 -10.53 -13.44 4.54
N LYS A 108 -10.08 -14.66 4.30
CA LYS A 108 -10.73 -15.59 3.36
C LYS A 108 -10.68 -16.98 3.96
N GLU A 109 -11.69 -17.80 3.72
CA GLU A 109 -11.61 -19.22 4.11
C GLU A 109 -10.52 -19.91 3.27
N GLY A 110 -9.66 -20.68 3.94
CA GLY A 110 -8.53 -21.35 3.32
C GLY A 110 -7.37 -21.61 4.28
N ALA A 111 -6.34 -22.29 3.79
CA ALA A 111 -5.15 -22.61 4.57
C ALA A 111 -3.89 -22.28 3.76
N LEU A 112 -2.83 -21.87 4.45
CA LEU A 112 -1.49 -21.78 3.87
C LEU A 112 -0.64 -22.99 4.27
N PRO A 113 0.38 -23.36 3.48
CA PRO A 113 1.42 -24.28 3.91
C PRO A 113 2.11 -23.78 5.19
N GLY A 114 2.49 -24.68 6.09
CA GLY A 114 3.19 -24.34 7.34
C GLY A 114 2.33 -24.28 8.59
N GLY A 115 1.04 -24.64 8.50
CA GLY A 115 0.16 -24.75 9.66
C GLY A 115 -0.54 -23.44 10.04
N CYS A 116 -1.17 -23.43 11.21
CA CYS A 116 -2.00 -22.33 11.68
C CYS A 116 -1.38 -21.63 12.89
N ARG A 117 -1.53 -20.30 12.92
CA ARG A 117 -1.28 -19.50 14.12
C ARG A 117 -2.57 -19.45 14.96
N PRO A 118 -2.48 -19.40 16.30
CA PRO A 118 -3.64 -19.18 17.15
C PRO A 118 -4.20 -17.76 16.94
N TRP A 119 -5.52 -17.62 16.95
CA TRP A 119 -6.17 -16.31 16.91
C TRP A 119 -6.21 -15.72 18.32
N THR A 120 -5.56 -14.57 18.51
CA THR A 120 -5.43 -13.91 19.81
C THR A 120 -6.06 -12.51 19.85
N LEU A 121 -6.63 -12.07 18.72
CA LEU A 121 -7.22 -10.74 18.58
C LEU A 121 -8.73 -10.77 18.85
N PRO A 122 -9.32 -9.68 19.37
CA PRO A 122 -10.74 -9.63 19.70
C PRO A 122 -11.67 -9.63 18.48
N GLU A 123 -11.15 -9.32 17.29
CA GLU A 123 -11.95 -9.22 16.07
C GLU A 123 -12.42 -10.60 15.57
N ARG A 124 -13.65 -10.66 15.06
CA ARG A 124 -14.21 -11.89 14.51
C ARG A 124 -13.83 -12.05 13.03
N LEU A 125 -13.04 -13.07 12.72
CA LEU A 125 -12.57 -13.36 11.37
C LEU A 125 -13.70 -13.52 10.34
N ALA A 126 -14.79 -14.17 10.73
CA ALA A 126 -15.96 -14.39 9.86
C ALA A 126 -16.54 -13.07 9.31
N GLU A 127 -16.42 -11.98 10.07
CA GLU A 127 -16.94 -10.68 9.66
C GLU A 127 -16.08 -9.98 8.61
N SER A 128 -14.84 -10.45 8.38
CA SER A 128 -13.91 -9.92 7.38
C SER A 128 -13.76 -10.82 6.15
N VAL A 129 -14.56 -11.88 6.04
CA VAL A 129 -14.54 -12.81 4.89
C VAL A 129 -15.10 -12.17 3.61
N PHE A 130 -16.17 -11.38 3.75
CA PHE A 130 -16.86 -10.79 2.61
C PHE A 130 -16.32 -9.42 2.21
N ALA A 131 -15.79 -8.66 3.17
CA ALA A 131 -15.21 -7.36 2.93
C ALA A 131 -14.10 -7.06 3.94
N PRO A 132 -13.03 -6.33 3.53
CA PRO A 132 -12.03 -5.84 4.47
C PRO A 132 -12.65 -4.92 5.54
N ARG A 133 -12.14 -4.97 6.76
CA ARG A 133 -12.61 -4.16 7.89
C ARG A 133 -11.51 -3.35 8.53
N ILE A 134 -11.87 -2.17 9.04
CA ILE A 134 -10.97 -1.36 9.86
C ILE A 134 -10.87 -2.00 11.25
N VAL A 135 -9.65 -2.28 11.67
CA VAL A 135 -9.34 -2.80 13.01
C VAL A 135 -8.27 -1.92 13.68
N PRO A 136 -8.29 -1.72 15.01
CA PRO A 136 -7.28 -0.91 15.69
C PRO A 136 -5.90 -1.54 15.61
N ALA A 137 -4.83 -0.76 15.40
CA ALA A 137 -3.48 -1.33 15.36
C ALA A 137 -2.96 -1.75 16.75
N ARG A 138 -3.50 -1.15 17.81
CA ARG A 138 -3.15 -1.51 19.20
C ARG A 138 -3.46 -2.99 19.44
N GLY A 139 -2.50 -3.71 20.04
CA GLY A 139 -2.67 -5.11 20.42
C GLY A 139 -2.39 -6.12 19.30
N HIS A 140 -2.03 -5.67 18.09
CA HIS A 140 -1.66 -6.57 16.98
C HIS A 140 -0.30 -7.26 17.15
N GLY A 141 0.53 -6.87 18.13
CA GLY A 141 1.74 -7.61 18.50
C GLY A 141 2.67 -7.91 17.32
N ASP A 142 3.03 -9.18 17.14
CA ASP A 142 3.90 -9.71 16.08
C ASP A 142 3.12 -10.20 14.83
N TRP A 143 1.84 -9.83 14.69
CA TRP A 143 1.08 -10.24 13.51
C TRP A 143 1.74 -9.70 12.23
N PRO A 144 1.90 -10.55 11.19
CA PRO A 144 2.47 -10.10 9.94
C PRO A 144 1.56 -9.06 9.29
N THR A 145 2.17 -7.93 8.94
CA THR A 145 1.52 -6.83 8.23
C THR A 145 1.94 -6.82 6.76
N GLY A 146 1.12 -6.19 5.94
CA GLY A 146 1.31 -6.02 4.52
C GLY A 146 0.82 -7.17 3.66
N SER A 147 1.61 -7.54 2.65
CA SER A 147 1.23 -8.55 1.65
C SER A 147 1.51 -9.98 2.10
N VAL A 148 1.86 -10.19 3.38
CA VAL A 148 2.15 -11.51 3.92
C VAL A 148 0.89 -12.02 4.61
N PRO A 149 0.18 -12.98 4.00
CA PRO A 149 -0.94 -13.59 4.68
C PRO A 149 -0.46 -14.54 5.77
N ALA A 150 -1.26 -14.69 6.82
CA ALA A 150 -1.10 -15.73 7.84
C ALA A 150 -2.31 -16.66 7.84
N SER A 151 -2.05 -17.95 8.06
CA SER A 151 -3.13 -18.93 8.24
C SER A 151 -3.53 -19.02 9.70
N VAL A 152 -4.83 -19.06 9.96
CA VAL A 152 -5.44 -19.12 11.28
C VAL A 152 -6.40 -20.28 11.34
N CYS A 153 -6.29 -21.11 12.37
CA CYS A 153 -7.26 -22.17 12.63
C CYS A 153 -8.11 -21.68 13.81
N LEU A 154 -9.41 -21.55 13.58
CA LEU A 154 -10.38 -21.14 14.59
C LEU A 154 -11.52 -22.15 14.54
N ASP A 155 -11.65 -22.92 15.61
CA ASP A 155 -12.54 -24.08 15.68
C ASP A 155 -12.28 -25.03 14.49
N ASP A 156 -13.32 -25.44 13.77
CA ASP A 156 -13.24 -26.30 12.58
C ASP A 156 -12.91 -25.54 11.29
N LYS A 157 -12.70 -24.22 11.36
CA LYS A 157 -12.48 -23.36 10.20
C LYS A 157 -11.03 -22.92 10.08
N ARG A 158 -10.62 -22.68 8.84
CA ARG A 158 -9.31 -22.13 8.50
C ARG A 158 -9.49 -20.84 7.72
N TYR A 159 -8.76 -19.82 8.14
CA TYR A 159 -8.76 -18.52 7.50
C TYR A 159 -7.35 -18.14 7.08
N VAL A 160 -7.25 -17.49 5.93
CA VAL A 160 -6.06 -16.75 5.51
C VAL A 160 -6.34 -15.27 5.76
N VAL A 161 -5.53 -14.66 6.62
CA VAL A 161 -5.74 -13.30 7.13
C VAL A 161 -4.60 -12.40 6.69
N THR A 162 -4.93 -11.18 6.27
CA THR A 162 -3.96 -10.14 5.91
C THR A 162 -4.33 -8.83 6.61
N PHE A 163 -3.31 -8.18 7.20
CA PHE A 163 -3.44 -6.85 7.77
C PHE A 163 -2.68 -5.84 6.93
N ARG A 164 -3.37 -4.87 6.35
CA ARG A 164 -2.73 -3.78 5.60
C ARG A 164 -2.76 -2.49 6.41
N PRO A 165 -1.61 -1.82 6.67
CA PRO A 165 -1.61 -0.53 7.34
C PRO A 165 -2.53 0.46 6.62
N LEU A 166 -3.44 1.12 7.36
CA LEU A 166 -4.27 2.18 6.80
C LEU A 166 -3.57 3.52 6.99
N LEU A 167 -3.48 4.30 5.92
CA LEU A 167 -3.07 5.69 6.00
C LEU A 167 -4.20 6.54 6.60
N PRO A 168 -3.90 7.75 7.12
CA PRO A 168 -4.95 8.66 7.58
C PRO A 168 -6.03 8.88 6.51
N GLY A 169 -7.29 8.85 6.96
CA GLY A 169 -8.48 9.01 6.12
C GLY A 169 -8.76 7.87 5.12
N GLU A 170 -8.00 6.78 5.15
CA GLU A 170 -8.25 5.63 4.27
C GLU A 170 -9.46 4.80 4.71
N ARG A 171 -10.18 4.27 3.72
CA ARG A 171 -11.22 3.25 3.94
C ARG A 171 -10.78 1.94 3.27
N PRO A 172 -11.06 0.78 3.89
CA PRO A 172 -10.72 -0.54 3.34
C PRO A 172 -11.40 -0.84 2.01
#